data_AF-A0A2A4JXW5-F1
#
_entry.id   AF-A0A2A4JXW5-F1
#
_cell.length_a   1.000
_cell.length_b   1.000
_cell.length_c   1.000
_cell.angle_alpha   90.00
_cell.angle_beta   90.00
_cell.angle_gamma   90.00
#
_symmetry.space_group_name_H-M   'P 1'
#
loop_
_entity.id
_entity.type
_entity.pdbx_description
1 polymer ?
#
loop_
_entity_poly.entity_id
_entity_poly.type
_entity_poly.pdbx_seq_one_letter_code
_entity_poly.pdbx_strand_id
1 'polypeptide(L)'
;MVRVITQETYDEVVKENIDEFDMTPDEAIKEAVAQFEAQGVDLSNIIKDLALGSGDNHLVSETISKLKDLCATKKYDADAVLKELDVLK
;
A
#
# COMPACT_ATOMS: atom_id res chain seq x y z
N MET A 1 -22.26 11.75 2.54
CA MET A 1 -20.81 11.99 2.67
C MET A 1 -20.14 10.62 2.66
N VAL A 2 -19.11 10.45 1.84
CA VAL A 2 -18.30 9.23 1.85
C VAL A 2 -17.41 9.28 3.09
N ARG A 3 -17.39 8.21 3.89
CA ARG A 3 -16.47 8.09 5.03
C ARG A 3 -15.17 7.48 4.52
N VAL A 4 -14.04 8.01 4.94
CA VAL A 4 -12.71 7.49 4.60
C VAL A 4 -11.92 7.27 5.88
N ILE A 5 -11.00 6.32 5.86
CA ILE A 5 -10.08 6.04 6.96
C ILE A 5 -8.63 6.22 6.50
N THR A 6 -7.70 6.22 7.45
CA THR A 6 -6.26 6.18 7.18
C THR A 6 -5.77 4.74 7.05
N GLN A 7 -4.60 4.56 6.42
CA GLN A 7 -3.93 3.27 6.38
C GLN A 7 -3.62 2.75 7.79
N GLU A 8 -3.19 3.63 8.70
CA GLU A 8 -2.93 3.30 10.11
C GLU A 8 -4.16 2.67 10.79
N THR A 9 -5.35 3.27 10.63
CA THR A 9 -6.59 2.72 11.19
C THR A 9 -6.96 1.36 10.56
N TYR A 10 -6.68 1.17 9.27
CA TYR A 10 -6.89 -0.13 8.63
C TYR A 10 -5.92 -1.19 9.16
N ASP A 11 -4.62 -0.86 9.23
CA ASP A 11 -3.56 -1.77 9.67
C ASP A 11 -3.76 -2.18 11.14
N GLU A 12 -4.21 -1.26 12.00
CA GLU A 12 -4.55 -1.55 13.40
C GLU A 12 -5.67 -2.60 13.49
N VAL A 13 -6.77 -2.43 12.74
CA VAL A 13 -7.89 -3.38 12.75
C VAL A 13 -7.47 -4.74 12.17
N VAL A 14 -6.69 -4.76 11.09
CA VAL A 14 -6.16 -6.04 10.56
C VAL A 14 -5.28 -6.73 11.60
N LYS A 15 -4.45 -5.98 12.32
CA LYS A 15 -3.60 -6.52 13.39
C LYS A 15 -4.42 -7.04 14.57
N GLU A 16 -5.42 -6.30 15.04
CA GLU A 16 -6.34 -6.75 16.08
C GLU A 16 -7.07 -8.04 15.65
N ASN A 17 -7.48 -8.13 14.39
CA ASN A 17 -8.09 -9.35 13.85
C ASN A 17 -7.14 -10.56 13.88
N ILE A 18 -5.84 -10.36 13.64
CA ILE A 18 -4.83 -11.43 13.75
C ILE A 18 -4.59 -11.79 15.22
N ASP A 19 -4.33 -10.79 16.07
CA ASP A 19 -3.86 -10.99 17.45
C ASP A 19 -4.98 -11.39 18.42
N GLU A 20 -6.18 -10.82 18.27
CA GLU A 20 -7.32 -11.05 19.19
C GLU A 20 -8.22 -12.21 18.77
N PHE A 21 -8.30 -12.50 17.47
CA PHE A 21 -9.17 -13.54 16.92
C PHE A 21 -8.39 -14.73 16.32
N ASP A 22 -7.05 -14.75 16.49
CA ASP A 22 -6.14 -15.79 15.96
C ASP A 22 -6.33 -16.05 14.45
N MET A 23 -6.72 -15.00 13.69
CA MET A 23 -6.99 -15.13 12.26
C MET A 23 -5.69 -15.20 11.44
N THR A 24 -5.74 -15.91 10.33
CA THR A 24 -4.66 -15.79 9.33
C THR A 24 -4.64 -14.38 8.72
N PRO A 25 -3.50 -13.89 8.21
CA PRO A 25 -3.42 -12.56 7.61
C PRO A 25 -4.45 -12.32 6.49
N ASP A 26 -4.68 -13.32 5.65
CA ASP A 26 -5.68 -13.26 4.57
C ASP A 26 -7.12 -13.17 5.09
N GLU A 27 -7.43 -13.86 6.18
CA GLU A 27 -8.75 -13.82 6.82
C GLU A 27 -8.97 -12.49 7.53
N ALA A 28 -7.97 -12.01 8.27
CA ALA A 28 -8.01 -10.73 8.96
C ALA A 28 -8.24 -9.55 8.01
N ILE A 29 -7.54 -9.54 6.86
CA ILE A 29 -7.75 -8.54 5.78
C ILE A 29 -9.19 -8.58 5.28
N LYS A 30 -9.69 -9.77 4.94
CA LYS A 30 -11.06 -9.91 4.40
C LYS A 30 -12.10 -9.43 5.41
N GLU A 31 -11.90 -9.75 6.68
CA GLU A 31 -12.81 -9.33 7.73
C GLU A 31 -12.78 -7.81 7.94
N ALA A 32 -11.58 -7.21 8.03
CA ALA A 32 -11.43 -5.76 8.18
C ALA A 32 -12.06 -4.99 7.01
N VAL A 33 -11.84 -5.46 5.77
CA VAL A 33 -12.48 -4.88 4.57
C VAL A 33 -14.00 -4.95 4.68
N ALA A 34 -14.55 -6.11 5.03
CA ALA A 34 -16.00 -6.27 5.17
C ALA A 34 -16.57 -5.38 6.29
N GLN A 35 -15.87 -5.24 7.42
CA GLN A 35 -16.27 -4.41 8.54
C GLN A 35 -16.33 -2.93 8.17
N PHE A 36 -15.35 -2.43 7.42
CA PHE A 36 -15.33 -1.03 6.98
C PHE A 36 -16.34 -0.76 5.86
N GLU A 37 -16.49 -1.67 4.90
CA GLU A 37 -17.50 -1.55 3.85
C GLU A 37 -18.93 -1.56 4.42
N ALA A 38 -19.20 -2.39 5.43
CA ALA A 38 -20.48 -2.41 6.14
C ALA A 38 -20.79 -1.09 6.87
N GLN A 39 -19.76 -0.34 7.28
CA GLN A 39 -19.88 0.99 7.88
C GLN A 39 -20.01 2.12 6.84
N GLY A 40 -19.97 1.78 5.55
CA GLY A 40 -20.00 2.74 4.44
C GLY A 40 -18.69 3.52 4.30
N VAL A 41 -17.57 2.93 4.73
CA VAL A 41 -16.23 3.47 4.52
C VAL A 41 -15.78 3.11 3.10
N ASP A 42 -15.28 4.11 2.38
CA ASP A 42 -14.59 3.94 1.12
C ASP A 42 -13.12 3.58 1.40
N LEU A 43 -12.71 2.42 0.91
CA LEU A 43 -11.37 1.86 1.04
C LEU A 43 -10.55 2.01 -0.25
N SER A 44 -11.01 2.82 -1.22
CA SER A 44 -10.29 3.03 -2.48
C SER A 44 -8.92 3.69 -2.28
N ASN A 45 -8.68 4.33 -1.13
CA ASN A 45 -7.41 4.93 -0.72
C ASN A 45 -6.57 4.03 0.21
N ILE A 46 -7.00 2.79 0.48
CA ILE A 46 -6.36 1.88 1.42
C ILE A 46 -5.63 0.76 0.67
N ILE A 47 -4.39 0.52 1.06
CA ILE A 47 -3.58 -0.60 0.61
C ILE A 47 -3.99 -1.82 1.43
N LYS A 48 -4.69 -2.76 0.79
CA LYS A 48 -5.28 -3.93 1.47
C LYS A 48 -4.33 -5.12 1.58
N ASP A 49 -3.28 -5.13 0.77
CA ASP A 49 -2.35 -6.25 0.65
C ASP A 49 -1.18 -6.09 1.63
N LEU A 50 -1.07 -6.99 2.61
CA LEU A 50 -0.04 -6.95 3.65
C LEU A 50 1.38 -7.08 3.06
N ALA A 51 1.50 -7.66 1.85
CA ALA A 51 2.77 -7.73 1.12
C ALA A 51 3.36 -6.35 0.78
N LEU A 52 2.54 -5.29 0.81
CA LEU A 52 2.96 -3.91 0.59
C LEU A 52 3.29 -3.15 1.89
N GLY A 53 2.86 -3.68 3.05
CA GLY A 53 3.00 -3.02 4.36
C GLY A 53 4.19 -3.49 5.19
N SER A 54 4.81 -4.63 4.86
CA SER A 54 5.94 -5.18 5.61
C SER A 54 7.26 -5.07 4.85
N GLY A 55 7.97 -3.97 5.05
CA GLY A 55 9.39 -3.87 4.71
C GLY A 55 9.74 -2.65 3.88
N ASP A 56 10.83 -2.00 4.28
CA ASP A 56 11.52 -0.85 3.70
C ASP A 56 11.81 -0.86 2.17
N ASN A 57 11.24 -1.81 1.41
CA ASN A 57 11.37 -1.96 -0.05
C ASN A 57 9.99 -1.95 -0.74
N HIS A 58 9.18 -0.93 -0.48
CA HIS A 58 8.02 -0.70 -1.34
C HIS A 58 8.53 -0.39 -2.74
N LEU A 59 8.22 -1.23 -3.73
CA LEU A 59 8.69 -1.13 -5.12
C LEU A 59 8.49 0.30 -5.68
N VAL A 60 7.36 0.93 -5.38
CA VAL A 60 7.09 2.32 -5.77
C VAL A 60 8.00 3.31 -5.04
N SER A 61 8.35 3.07 -3.77
CA SER A 61 9.27 3.93 -3.00
C SER A 61 10.71 3.83 -3.52
N GLU A 62 11.16 2.61 -3.84
CA GLU A 62 12.46 2.38 -4.50
C GLU A 62 12.50 3.04 -5.87
N THR A 63 11.47 2.85 -6.70
CA THR A 63 11.38 3.48 -8.02
C THR A 63 11.33 5.00 -7.93
N ILE A 64 10.56 5.58 -6.99
CA ILE A 64 10.51 7.03 -6.76
C ILE A 64 11.90 7.56 -6.36
N SER A 65 12.62 6.84 -5.49
CA SER A 65 13.96 7.22 -5.06
C SER A 65 14.95 7.20 -6.23
N LYS A 66 14.94 6.16 -7.05
CA LYS A 66 15.77 6.06 -8.26
C LYS A 66 15.43 7.15 -9.30
N LEU A 67 14.14 7.43 -9.50
CA LEU A 67 13.68 8.51 -10.38
C LEU A 67 14.13 9.89 -9.89
N LYS A 68 14.14 10.11 -8.57
CA LYS A 68 14.63 11.35 -7.96
C LYS A 68 16.13 11.56 -8.24
N ASP A 69 16.93 10.50 -8.12
CA ASP A 69 18.36 10.53 -8.43
C ASP A 69 18.61 10.77 -9.92
N LEU A 70 17.84 10.12 -10.80
CA LEU A 70 17.90 10.35 -12.26
C LEU A 70 17.57 11.80 -12.62
N CYS A 71 16.54 12.40 -12.00
CA CYS A 71 16.20 13.82 -12.19
C CYS A 71 17.29 14.77 -11.68
N ALA A 72 18.00 14.42 -10.60
CA ALA A 72 19.05 15.25 -10.02
C ALA A 72 20.32 15.33 -10.89
N THR A 73 20.60 14.29 -11.69
CA THR A 73 21.86 14.17 -12.46
C THR A 73 21.91 14.96 -13.78
N LYS A 74 20.86 15.71 -14.16
CA LYS A 74 20.76 16.51 -15.42
C LYS A 74 21.03 15.75 -16.73
N LYS A 75 21.33 14.46 -16.71
CA LYS A 75 21.25 13.54 -17.86
C LYS A 75 19.85 12.94 -17.88
N TYR A 76 18.94 13.64 -18.54
CA TYR A 76 17.58 13.14 -18.74
C TYR A 76 17.64 12.00 -19.76
N ASP A 77 17.85 10.78 -19.28
CA ASP A 77 17.78 9.57 -20.08
C ASP A 77 16.36 9.01 -20.03
N ALA A 78 15.58 9.31 -21.07
CA ALA A 78 14.20 8.87 -21.18
C ALA A 78 14.06 7.34 -21.19
N ASP A 79 15.08 6.62 -21.69
CA ASP A 79 15.08 5.15 -21.75
C ASP A 79 15.27 4.55 -20.36
N ALA A 80 16.15 5.15 -19.54
CA ALA A 80 16.34 4.77 -18.15
C ALA A 80 15.09 5.03 -17.30
N VAL A 81 14.42 6.18 -17.48
CA VAL A 81 13.17 6.51 -16.79
C VAL A 81 12.05 5.54 -17.17
N LEU A 82 11.91 5.22 -18.47
CA LEU A 82 10.90 4.28 -18.94
C LEU A 82 11.11 2.88 -18.35
N LYS A 83 12.37 2.42 -18.23
CA LYS A 83 12.70 1.13 -17.61
C LYS A 83 12.32 1.06 -16.13
N GLU A 84 12.58 2.12 -15.36
CA GLU A 84 12.22 2.14 -13.93
C GLU A 84 10.70 2.18 -13.73
N LEU A 85 9.96 2.86 -14.61
CA LEU A 85 8.49 2.84 -14.60
C LEU A 85 7.92 1.50 -15.09
N ASP A 86 8.66 0.74 -15.91
CA ASP A 86 8.27 -0.59 -16.39
C ASP A 86 8.12 -1.60 -15.25
N VAL A 87 8.91 -1.44 -14.19
CA VAL A 87 8.90 -2.33 -13.02
C VAL A 87 7.62 -2.18 -12.20
N LEU A 88 6.85 -1.11 -12.41
CA LEU A 88 5.60 -0.82 -11.69
C LEU A 88 4.33 -1.29 -12.44
N LYS A 89 4.49 -2.02 -13.54
CA LYS A 89 3.39 -2.49 -14.39
C LYS A 89 2.66 -3.71 -13.83
#